data_AF-A0A4P5XK31-F1
#
_entry.id   AF-A0A4P5XK31-F1
#
_cell.length_a   1.000
_cell.length_b   1.000
_cell.length_c   1.000
_cell.angle_alpha   90.00
_cell.angle_beta   90.00
_cell.angle_gamma   90.00
#
_symmetry.space_group_name_H-M   'P 1'
#
loop_
_entity.id
_entity.type
_entity.pdbx_description
1 polymer ?
#
loop_
_entity_poly.entity_id
_entity_poly.type
_entity_poly.pdbx_seq_one_letter_code
_entity_poly.pdbx_strand_id
1 'polypeptide(L)'
;MSTLSKLTVVILLSAGTFIPMQGCKNGPPPVMLARVLFKHKGQDLGAISQGAVLKLEKSSNGTATVGEDFKVSLTSKSGDGQAWQCRTANDPYILVDAASETDPAGAVSAGTEIHTIYHLHANAAGDAKIEFGLVSTTDKNSSAKETITLEVEVKAAASK
;
A
#
# COMPACT_ATOMS: atom_id res chain seq x y z
N MET A 1 5.31 83.10 -16.14
CA MET A 1 5.33 83.44 -17.58
C MET A 1 4.94 82.20 -18.37
N SER A 2 4.06 82.37 -19.36
CA SER A 2 3.46 81.38 -20.29
C SER A 2 2.41 80.44 -19.67
N THR A 3 1.08 80.63 -19.72
CA THR A 3 0.04 80.82 -20.77
C THR A 3 -0.30 79.59 -21.64
N LEU A 4 -1.63 79.37 -21.75
CA LEU A 4 -2.40 78.57 -22.74
C LEU A 4 -2.54 77.07 -22.39
N SER A 5 -3.66 76.39 -22.59
CA SER A 5 -4.85 76.70 -23.40
C SER A 5 -6.06 75.84 -22.96
N LYS A 6 -7.25 76.31 -23.30
CA LYS A 6 -8.57 75.65 -23.16
C LYS A 6 -8.68 74.39 -24.05
N LEU A 7 -9.44 73.37 -23.65
CA LEU A 7 -10.66 72.84 -24.33
C LEU A 7 -11.10 71.43 -23.85
N THR A 8 -12.41 71.34 -23.56
CA THR A 8 -13.38 70.31 -23.98
C THR A 8 -13.29 68.84 -23.52
N VAL A 9 -14.19 68.53 -22.56
CA VAL A 9 -15.17 67.43 -22.49
C VAL A 9 -15.04 66.26 -23.48
N VAL A 10 -14.88 65.03 -22.94
CA VAL A 10 -15.71 63.86 -23.31
C VAL A 10 -15.85 62.96 -22.08
N ILE A 11 -17.11 62.77 -21.66
CA ILE A 11 -17.54 61.72 -20.74
C ILE A 11 -17.56 60.41 -21.52
N LEU A 12 -16.77 59.42 -21.12
CA LEU A 12 -17.03 58.02 -21.45
C LEU A 12 -17.21 57.25 -20.15
N LEU A 13 -18.45 56.86 -19.87
CA LEU A 13 -18.79 55.86 -18.87
C LEU A 13 -18.19 54.51 -19.31
N SER A 14 -17.22 54.01 -18.57
CA SER A 14 -16.90 52.58 -18.55
C SER A 14 -17.28 52.03 -17.17
N ALA A 15 -18.34 51.23 -17.16
CA ALA A 15 -18.65 50.33 -16.07
C ALA A 15 -17.49 49.32 -15.91
N GLY A 16 -16.96 49.21 -14.70
CA GLY A 16 -15.86 48.30 -14.39
C GLY A 16 -15.50 48.37 -12.92
N THR A 17 -16.09 47.47 -12.15
CA THR A 17 -15.89 47.15 -10.73
C THR A 17 -14.48 47.35 -10.15
N PHE A 18 -14.45 48.06 -9.01
CA PHE A 18 -13.63 47.92 -7.80
C PHE A 18 -12.13 47.51 -7.89
N ILE A 19 -11.31 48.53 -7.61
CA ILE A 19 -10.10 48.65 -6.75
C ILE A 19 -9.16 47.43 -6.53
N PRO A 20 -7.84 47.63 -6.76
CA PRO A 20 -6.75 46.67 -6.52
C PRO A 20 -6.13 46.83 -5.11
N MET A 21 -5.44 45.79 -4.62
CA MET A 21 -4.18 45.95 -3.87
C MET A 21 -3.29 44.73 -4.11
N GLN A 22 -2.13 45.00 -4.71
CA GLN A 22 -1.06 44.02 -4.95
C GLN A 22 -0.35 43.66 -3.65
N GLY A 23 0.09 42.41 -3.52
CA GLY A 23 1.18 42.09 -2.58
C GLY A 23 1.23 40.65 -2.06
N CYS A 24 1.53 39.66 -2.91
CA CYS A 24 2.62 38.71 -2.66
C CYS A 24 2.76 37.70 -3.81
N LYS A 25 4.03 37.46 -4.15
CA LYS A 25 4.55 36.53 -5.15
C LYS A 25 4.11 35.08 -4.89
N ASN A 26 4.00 34.35 -5.99
CA ASN A 26 4.23 32.90 -6.16
C ASN A 26 3.21 31.91 -5.58
N GLY A 27 2.58 31.18 -6.52
CA GLY A 27 2.24 29.78 -6.32
C GLY A 27 0.75 29.47 -6.48
N PRO A 28 0.36 28.62 -7.45
CA PRO A 28 -0.87 27.85 -7.34
C PRO A 28 -0.82 27.03 -6.04
N PRO A 29 -1.93 26.86 -5.31
CA PRO A 29 -1.93 26.06 -4.07
C PRO A 29 -1.51 24.61 -4.39
N PRO A 30 -0.45 24.07 -3.77
CA PRO A 30 -0.04 22.69 -3.99
C PRO A 30 -0.67 21.82 -2.89
N VAL A 31 -1.92 21.39 -3.06
CA VAL A 31 -2.47 20.33 -2.21
C VAL A 31 -3.41 19.44 -3.02
N MET A 32 -2.83 18.61 -3.88
CA MET A 32 -3.10 17.18 -3.84
C MET A 32 -1.80 16.50 -4.20
N LEU A 33 -1.20 15.85 -3.19
CA LEU A 33 -0.08 14.96 -3.33
C LEU A 33 -0.39 14.03 -4.52
N ALA A 34 0.28 14.27 -5.64
CA ALA A 34 0.30 13.31 -6.73
C ALA A 34 0.67 11.97 -6.08
N ARG A 35 -0.21 10.99 -6.21
CA ARG A 35 0.07 9.60 -5.88
C ARG A 35 1.39 9.27 -6.55
N VAL A 36 2.48 9.37 -5.80
CA VAL A 36 3.79 8.97 -6.28
C VAL A 36 3.63 7.49 -6.48
N LEU A 37 3.50 7.15 -7.76
CA LEU A 37 3.40 5.83 -8.30
C LEU A 37 4.51 4.98 -7.71
N PHE A 38 4.18 4.25 -6.65
CA PHE A 38 4.76 2.95 -6.37
C PHE A 38 4.43 2.08 -7.58
N LYS A 39 5.29 2.15 -8.61
CA LYS A 39 5.30 1.21 -9.75
C LYS A 39 5.68 -0.16 -9.20
N HIS A 40 4.76 -0.82 -8.52
CA HIS A 40 4.92 -2.21 -8.13
C HIS A 40 4.70 -3.07 -9.37
N LYS A 41 5.74 -3.81 -9.76
CA LYS A 41 5.63 -4.95 -10.69
C LYS A 41 4.91 -6.16 -10.03
N GLY A 42 4.06 -5.90 -9.04
CA GLY A 42 3.34 -6.91 -8.29
C GLY A 42 1.94 -7.16 -8.84
N GLN A 43 1.29 -8.21 -8.36
CA GLN A 43 -0.14 -8.43 -8.59
C GLN A 43 -0.96 -7.46 -7.73
N ASP A 44 -1.87 -6.73 -8.34
CA ASP A 44 -2.86 -5.94 -7.62
C ASP A 44 -4.02 -6.83 -7.19
N LEU A 45 -4.18 -6.97 -5.88
CA LEU A 45 -5.23 -7.76 -5.23
C LEU A 45 -6.50 -6.92 -5.03
N GLY A 46 -6.44 -5.60 -5.21
CA GLY A 46 -7.53 -4.69 -4.93
C GLY A 46 -7.93 -4.69 -3.44
N ALA A 47 -9.23 -4.54 -3.17
CA ALA A 47 -9.76 -4.57 -1.82
C ALA A 47 -9.83 -6.02 -1.30
N ILE A 48 -9.10 -6.29 -0.22
CA ILE A 48 -9.08 -7.54 0.53
C ILE A 48 -10.26 -7.49 1.51
N SER A 49 -11.12 -8.52 1.47
CA SER A 49 -12.29 -8.62 2.34
C SER A 49 -12.01 -9.49 3.57
N GLN A 50 -12.77 -9.29 4.65
CA GLN A 50 -12.81 -10.20 5.80
C GLN A 50 -12.89 -11.67 5.37
N GLY A 51 -11.99 -12.50 5.91
CA GLY A 51 -11.91 -13.94 5.69
C GLY A 51 -11.33 -14.35 4.32
N ALA A 52 -10.85 -13.41 3.51
CA ALA A 52 -10.26 -13.73 2.20
C ALA A 52 -9.01 -14.61 2.34
N VAL A 53 -8.79 -15.51 1.38
CA VAL A 53 -7.56 -16.30 1.27
C VAL A 53 -6.82 -15.87 0.01
N LEU A 54 -5.73 -15.15 0.20
CA LEU A 54 -4.89 -14.59 -0.85
C LEU A 54 -3.83 -15.61 -1.25
N LYS A 55 -3.97 -16.19 -2.45
CA LYS A 55 -2.94 -17.08 -3.01
C LYS A 55 -1.86 -16.23 -3.66
N LEU A 56 -0.68 -16.18 -3.03
CA LEU A 56 0.43 -15.38 -3.51
C LEU A 56 1.46 -16.25 -4.22
N GLU A 57 1.64 -16.03 -5.52
CA GLU A 57 2.69 -16.65 -6.33
C GLU A 57 3.84 -15.66 -6.64
N LYS A 58 3.60 -14.38 -6.39
CA LYS A 58 4.55 -13.28 -6.58
C LYS A 58 4.21 -12.14 -5.65
N SER A 59 5.14 -11.19 -5.50
CA SER A 59 4.89 -9.99 -4.72
C SER A 59 3.64 -9.25 -5.21
N SER A 60 2.84 -8.78 -4.27
CA SER A 60 1.49 -8.28 -4.52
C SER A 60 1.19 -7.09 -3.64
N ASN A 61 0.24 -6.27 -4.07
CA ASN A 61 -0.28 -5.15 -3.30
C ASN A 61 -1.80 -5.26 -3.14
N GLY A 62 -2.35 -4.71 -2.06
CA GLY A 62 -3.78 -4.68 -1.83
C GLY A 62 -4.18 -3.59 -0.84
N THR A 63 -5.48 -3.51 -0.57
CA THR A 63 -6.05 -2.61 0.43
C THR A 63 -6.88 -3.43 1.40
N ALA A 64 -6.72 -3.21 2.70
CA ALA A 64 -7.58 -3.78 3.74
C ALA A 64 -8.18 -2.67 4.61
N THR A 65 -9.16 -3.00 5.43
CA THR A 65 -9.76 -2.10 6.43
C THR A 65 -9.33 -2.54 7.83
N VAL A 66 -9.14 -1.58 8.74
CA VAL A 66 -8.87 -1.89 10.15
C VAL A 66 -9.96 -2.80 10.70
N GLY A 67 -9.55 -3.85 11.39
CA GLY A 67 -10.39 -4.90 11.94
C GLY A 67 -10.65 -6.06 10.97
N GLU A 68 -10.13 -6.01 9.73
CA GLU A 68 -10.24 -7.13 8.81
C GLU A 68 -9.18 -8.20 9.05
N ASP A 69 -9.63 -9.47 9.10
CA ASP A 69 -8.75 -10.63 9.12
C ASP A 69 -8.74 -11.29 7.75
N PHE A 70 -7.58 -11.73 7.29
CA PHE A 70 -7.45 -12.46 6.03
C PHE A 70 -6.28 -13.42 6.10
N LYS A 71 -6.19 -14.33 5.14
CA LYS A 71 -5.14 -15.34 5.07
C LYS A 71 -4.27 -15.13 3.83
N VAL A 72 -3.00 -15.49 3.94
CA VAL A 72 -2.07 -15.60 2.82
C VAL A 72 -1.67 -17.05 2.67
N SER A 73 -1.86 -17.60 1.47
CA SER A 73 -1.48 -18.96 1.10
C SER A 73 -0.30 -18.91 0.14
N LEU A 74 0.81 -19.53 0.53
CA LEU A 74 2.05 -19.61 -0.24
C LEU A 74 2.33 -21.06 -0.60
N THR A 75 2.62 -21.32 -1.88
CA THR A 75 2.85 -22.67 -2.37
C THR A 75 4.34 -23.05 -2.29
N SER A 76 4.63 -24.27 -1.86
CA SER A 76 5.95 -24.90 -1.92
C SER A 76 5.80 -26.39 -2.24
N LYS A 77 6.92 -27.13 -2.31
CA LYS A 77 6.92 -28.58 -2.52
C LYS A 77 7.44 -29.28 -1.27
N SER A 78 6.81 -30.37 -0.89
CA SER A 78 7.28 -31.21 0.20
C SER A 78 8.65 -31.84 -0.11
N GLY A 79 9.48 -32.01 0.92
CA GLY A 79 10.74 -32.76 0.82
C GLY A 79 11.89 -32.04 0.13
N ASP A 80 11.74 -30.76 -0.23
CA ASP A 80 12.83 -29.92 -0.76
C ASP A 80 13.72 -29.31 0.34
N GLY A 81 13.38 -29.56 1.61
CA GLY A 81 14.06 -29.01 2.78
C GLY A 81 13.83 -27.50 2.94
N GLN A 82 12.77 -26.96 2.35
CA GLN A 82 12.46 -25.53 2.36
C GLN A 82 11.07 -25.29 2.97
N ALA A 83 10.91 -24.16 3.64
CA ALA A 83 9.64 -23.72 4.18
C ALA A 83 9.51 -22.21 4.07
N TRP A 84 8.28 -21.74 3.84
CA TRP A 84 7.98 -20.31 3.91
C TRP A 84 8.06 -19.85 5.36
N GLN A 85 8.73 -18.73 5.58
CA GLN A 85 8.79 -18.04 6.87
C GLN A 85 8.41 -16.56 6.67
N CYS A 86 7.53 -16.04 7.52
CA CYS A 86 7.35 -14.60 7.65
C CYS A 86 8.65 -13.99 8.21
N ARG A 87 9.23 -13.04 7.49
CA ARG A 87 10.46 -12.33 7.86
C ARG A 87 10.19 -10.96 8.46
N THR A 88 9.00 -10.40 8.23
CA THR A 88 8.58 -9.14 8.88
C THR A 88 8.21 -9.41 10.33
N ALA A 89 9.00 -8.88 11.26
CA ALA A 89 8.69 -8.94 12.68
C ALA A 89 7.90 -7.69 13.10
N ASN A 90 6.76 -7.88 13.76
CA ASN A 90 5.99 -6.85 14.46
C ASN A 90 5.67 -5.60 13.62
N ASP A 91 5.00 -5.78 12.48
CA ASP A 91 4.43 -4.64 11.75
C ASP A 91 3.25 -4.05 12.57
N PRO A 92 3.19 -2.71 12.78
CA PRO A 92 2.17 -2.09 13.62
C PRO A 92 0.78 -2.06 12.98
N TYR A 93 0.70 -2.17 11.65
CA TYR A 93 -0.54 -2.05 10.87
C TYR A 93 -1.12 -3.42 10.55
N ILE A 94 -0.27 -4.42 10.32
CA ILE A 94 -0.69 -5.81 10.10
C ILE A 94 0.03 -6.76 11.06
N LEU A 95 -0.76 -7.43 11.89
CA LEU A 95 -0.25 -8.50 12.75
C LEU A 95 -0.32 -9.81 11.98
N VAL A 96 0.76 -10.60 12.02
CA VAL A 96 0.81 -11.94 11.45
C VAL A 96 0.87 -12.93 12.60
N ASP A 97 0.01 -13.94 12.56
CA ASP A 97 0.02 -14.99 13.58
C ASP A 97 1.37 -15.70 13.60
N ALA A 98 1.85 -16.00 14.82
CA ALA A 98 3.11 -16.68 15.02
C ALA A 98 3.08 -18.13 14.48
N ALA A 99 1.90 -18.74 14.43
CA ALA A 99 1.69 -20.08 13.87
C ALA A 99 1.11 -19.97 12.46
N SER A 100 1.63 -20.77 11.54
CA SER A 100 1.06 -20.98 10.21
C SER A 100 0.42 -22.36 10.11
N GLU A 101 -0.62 -22.46 9.28
CA GLU A 101 -1.25 -23.71 8.90
C GLU A 101 -0.54 -24.31 7.67
N THR A 102 -0.71 -25.60 7.45
CA THR A 102 -0.19 -26.30 6.27
C THR A 102 -1.28 -27.16 5.66
N ASP A 103 -1.49 -27.05 4.34
CA ASP A 103 -2.46 -27.83 3.58
C ASP A 103 -1.77 -28.51 2.38
N PRO A 104 -1.84 -29.84 2.20
CA PRO A 104 -2.44 -30.81 3.12
C PRO A 104 -1.71 -30.90 4.47
N ALA A 105 -2.48 -31.09 5.54
CA ALA A 105 -1.94 -31.25 6.88
C ALA A 105 -1.27 -32.63 7.06
N GLY A 106 -0.22 -32.68 7.87
CA GLY A 106 0.48 -33.93 8.22
C GLY A 106 1.60 -34.31 7.26
N ALA A 107 2.03 -35.57 7.34
CA ALA A 107 3.13 -36.08 6.50
C ALA A 107 2.64 -36.40 5.09
N VAL A 108 3.33 -35.88 4.08
CA VAL A 108 3.00 -36.04 2.66
C VAL A 108 4.20 -36.59 1.90
N SER A 109 3.97 -37.27 0.77
CA SER A 109 5.04 -37.79 -0.09
C SER A 109 5.89 -36.65 -0.65
N ALA A 110 7.20 -36.86 -0.81
CA ALA A 110 8.11 -35.87 -1.38
C ALA A 110 7.65 -35.42 -2.79
N GLY A 111 7.76 -34.12 -3.07
CA GLY A 111 7.31 -33.51 -4.33
C GLY A 111 5.83 -33.17 -4.38
N THR A 112 5.07 -33.45 -3.33
CA THR A 112 3.66 -33.03 -3.19
C THR A 112 3.60 -31.50 -3.02
N GLU A 113 2.65 -30.86 -3.68
CA GLU A 113 2.39 -29.44 -3.48
C GLU A 113 1.83 -29.21 -2.07
N ILE A 114 2.42 -28.23 -1.36
CA ILE A 114 2.02 -27.82 -0.02
C ILE A 114 1.70 -26.33 -0.05
N HIS A 115 0.64 -25.94 0.64
CA HIS A 115 0.31 -24.55 0.93
C HIS A 115 0.63 -24.23 2.39
N THR A 116 1.51 -23.25 2.61
CA THR A 116 1.71 -22.63 3.93
C THR A 116 0.76 -21.44 4.06
N ILE A 117 -0.10 -21.46 5.08
CA ILE A 117 -1.16 -20.48 5.27
C ILE A 117 -0.87 -19.64 6.51
N TYR A 118 -0.70 -18.34 6.31
CA TYR A 118 -0.56 -17.35 7.37
C TYR A 118 -1.89 -16.66 7.62
N HIS A 119 -2.22 -16.39 8.88
CA HIS A 119 -3.33 -15.52 9.25
C HIS A 119 -2.80 -14.12 9.55
N LEU A 120 -3.46 -13.12 8.98
CA LEU A 120 -3.08 -11.72 9.06
C LEU A 120 -4.27 -10.91 9.56
N HIS A 121 -3.98 -9.93 10.41
CA HIS A 121 -4.97 -9.08 11.06
C HIS A 121 -4.62 -7.62 10.79
N ALA A 122 -5.53 -6.90 10.12
CA ALA A 122 -5.40 -5.46 9.91
C ALA A 122 -5.67 -4.71 11.22
N ASN A 123 -4.61 -4.37 11.93
CA ASN A 123 -4.67 -3.82 13.30
C ASN A 123 -4.85 -2.30 13.33
N ALA A 124 -4.16 -1.56 12.45
CA ALA A 124 -4.19 -0.10 12.44
C ALA A 124 -4.05 0.45 11.02
N ALA A 125 -4.58 1.66 10.80
CA ALA A 125 -4.52 2.30 9.50
C ALA A 125 -3.09 2.76 9.18
N GLY A 126 -2.63 2.50 7.96
CA GLY A 126 -1.27 2.78 7.50
C GLY A 126 -0.84 1.82 6.39
N ASP A 127 0.38 2.00 5.90
CA ASP A 127 0.96 1.15 4.86
C ASP A 127 1.84 0.08 5.52
N ALA A 128 1.50 -1.19 5.28
CA ALA A 128 2.22 -2.35 5.78
C ALA A 128 3.01 -3.04 4.67
N LYS A 129 4.18 -3.59 5.01
CA LYS A 129 5.00 -4.41 4.09
C LYS A 129 5.41 -5.71 4.76
N ILE A 130 4.76 -6.80 4.35
CA ILE A 130 5.00 -8.13 4.89
C ILE A 130 5.85 -8.95 3.91
N GLU A 131 6.98 -9.44 4.38
CA GLU A 131 7.91 -10.24 3.57
C GLU A 131 7.86 -11.71 4.01
N PHE A 132 7.67 -12.60 3.04
CA PHE A 132 7.73 -14.05 3.21
C PHE A 132 8.95 -14.57 2.45
N GLY A 133 9.82 -15.31 3.14
CA GLY A 133 11.00 -15.92 2.54
C GLY A 133 10.91 -17.44 2.55
N LEU A 134 11.19 -18.07 1.40
CA LEU A 134 11.36 -19.52 1.29
C LEU A 134 12.79 -19.89 1.70
N VAL A 135 12.93 -20.53 2.85
CA VAL A 135 14.23 -20.70 3.53
C VAL A 135 14.47 -22.16 3.87
N SER A 136 15.74 -22.53 4.07
CA SER A 136 16.09 -23.90 4.46
C SER A 136 15.57 -24.22 5.85
N THR A 137 14.96 -25.39 6.02
CA THR A 137 14.53 -25.89 7.34
C THR A 137 15.68 -26.42 8.18
N THR A 138 16.82 -26.74 7.56
CA THR A 138 18.00 -27.32 8.22
C THR A 138 19.11 -26.30 8.45
N ASP A 139 19.19 -25.27 7.60
CA ASP A 139 20.16 -24.19 7.74
C ASP A 139 19.48 -22.88 8.17
N LYS A 140 19.62 -22.58 9.46
CA LYS A 140 19.04 -21.39 10.10
C LYS A 140 19.62 -20.07 9.59
N ASN A 141 20.82 -20.10 8.99
CA ASN A 141 21.47 -18.91 8.44
C ASN A 141 21.32 -18.81 6.92
N SER A 142 20.55 -19.70 6.30
CA SER A 142 20.32 -19.66 4.87
C SER A 142 19.57 -18.37 4.46
N SER A 143 20.08 -17.73 3.41
CA SER A 143 19.35 -16.68 2.70
C SER A 143 18.07 -17.26 2.10
N ALA A 144 17.00 -16.47 2.03
CA ALA A 144 15.79 -16.87 1.34
C ALA A 144 16.10 -17.16 -0.14
N LYS A 145 15.74 -18.35 -0.61
CA LYS A 145 15.84 -18.74 -2.02
C LYS A 145 14.84 -17.96 -2.88
N GLU A 146 13.69 -17.67 -2.29
CA GLU A 146 12.63 -16.88 -2.90
C GLU A 146 12.04 -15.96 -1.84
N THR A 147 11.67 -14.74 -2.22
CA THR A 147 10.99 -13.78 -1.35
C THR A 147 9.75 -13.25 -2.05
N ILE A 148 8.61 -13.35 -1.38
CA ILE A 148 7.34 -12.77 -1.80
C ILE A 148 6.97 -11.67 -0.81
N THR A 149 6.67 -10.49 -1.33
CA THR A 149 6.26 -9.33 -0.52
C THR A 149 4.78 -9.06 -0.72
N LEU A 150 4.04 -8.92 0.37
CA LEU A 150 2.69 -8.38 0.38
C LEU A 150 2.70 -6.96 0.93
N GLU A 151 2.29 -6.00 0.12
CA GLU A 151 2.07 -4.62 0.54
C GLU A 151 0.59 -4.35 0.71
N VAL A 152 0.20 -3.77 1.84
CA VAL A 152 -1.20 -3.52 2.14
C VAL A 152 -1.39 -2.10 2.64
N GLU A 153 -2.23 -1.34 1.95
CA GLU A 153 -2.77 -0.08 2.45
C GLU A 153 -3.93 -0.41 3.39
N VAL A 154 -3.76 -0.23 4.70
CA VAL A 154 -4.82 -0.43 5.70
C VAL A 154 -5.57 0.89 5.89
N LYS A 155 -6.86 0.90 5.57
CA LYS A 155 -7.76 2.06 5.70
C LYS A 155 -8.48 2.04 7.04
N ALA A 156 -8.72 3.22 7.60
CA ALA A 156 -9.52 3.35 8.82
C ALA A 156 -10.91 2.74 8.61
N ALA A 157 -11.40 2.02 9.62
CA ALA A 157 -12.78 1.55 9.64
C ALA A 157 -13.72 2.76 9.57
N ALA A 158 -14.76 2.67 8.73
CA ALA A 158 -15.79 3.69 8.74
C ALA A 158 -16.53 3.64 10.08
N SER A 159 -16.34 4.66 10.92
CA SER A 159 -17.12 4.83 12.15
C SER A 159 -18.60 4.94 11.78
N LYS A 160 -19.42 4.02 12.32
CA LYS A 160 -20.88 4.12 12.29
C LYS A 160 -21.39 5.11 13.32
#